data_AF-A0A9D3YFC4-F1
#
_entry.id   AF-A0A9D3YFC4-F1
#
_cell.length_a   1.000
_cell.length_b   1.000
_cell.length_c   1.000
_cell.angle_alpha   90.00
_cell.angle_beta   90.00
_cell.angle_gamma   90.00
#
_symmetry.space_group_name_H-M   'P 1'
#
loop_
_entity.id
_entity.type
_entity.pdbx_description
1 polymer ?
#
loop_
_entity_poly.entity_id
_entity_poly.type
_entity_poly.pdbx_seq_one_letter_code
_entity_poly.pdbx_strand_id
1 'polypeptide(L)' 'MLKSMKIPPLQERRKANRLIFFFKVVEGLVPAMPSQDFLTPVRQSKRRIPLNISKTSK' A
#
# COMPACT_ATOMS: atom_id res chain seq x y z
N MET A 1 -13.90 26.38 -0.35
CA MET A 1 -14.84 25.41 -0.95
C MET A 1 -14.58 23.96 -0.55
N LEU A 2 -13.34 23.49 -0.34
CA LEU A 2 -13.08 22.09 0.08
C LEU A 2 -13.39 21.77 1.55
N LYS A 3 -13.44 22.77 2.44
CA LYS A 3 -13.66 22.59 3.89
C LYS A 3 -15.12 22.29 4.27
N SER A 4 -16.09 22.62 3.40
CA SER A 4 -17.51 22.38 3.62
C SER A 4 -17.97 21.00 3.13
N MET A 5 -17.11 20.29 2.40
CA MET A 5 -17.40 18.93 1.95
C MET A 5 -16.87 17.94 3.00
N LYS A 6 -17.72 17.01 3.46
CA LYS A 6 -17.33 15.88 4.31
C LYS A 6 -16.57 14.85 3.48
N ILE A 7 -15.39 15.22 2.98
CA ILE A 7 -14.61 14.32 2.14
C ILE A 7 -13.75 13.43 3.05
N PRO A 8 -13.83 12.09 2.94
CA PRO A 8 -13.07 11.20 3.79
C PRO A 8 -11.56 11.46 3.68
N PRO A 9 -10.76 11.14 4.72
CA PRO A 9 -9.30 11.23 4.68
C PRO A 9 -8.69 10.54 3.45
N LEU A 10 -7.54 11.04 3.00
CA LEU A 10 -6.84 10.50 1.83
C LEU A 10 -6.56 8.99 1.96
N GLN A 11 -6.24 8.53 3.17
CA GLN A 11 -5.96 7.14 3.45
C GLN A 11 -7.18 6.23 3.26
N GLU A 12 -8.36 6.67 3.70
CA GLU A 12 -9.61 5.94 3.50
C GLU A 12 -9.98 5.86 2.02
N ARG A 13 -9.84 6.96 1.28
CA ARG A 13 -10.06 6.96 -0.17
C ARG A 13 -9.12 6.00 -0.90
N ARG A 14 -7.84 5.97 -0.51
CA ARG A 14 -6.87 5.01 -1.06
C ARG A 14 -7.27 3.56 -0.77
N LYS A 15 -7.75 3.27 0.45
CA LYS A 15 -8.25 1.94 0.80
C LYS A 15 -9.46 1.55 -0.05
N ALA A 16 -10.45 2.44 -0.17
CA ALA A 16 -11.64 2.22 -0.99
C ALA A 16 -11.29 1.98 -2.46
N ASN A 17 -10.40 2.80 -3.04
CA ASN A 17 -9.97 2.64 -4.43
C ASN A 17 -9.28 1.29 -4.69
N ARG A 18 -8.47 0.80 -3.74
CA ARG A 18 -7.85 -0.53 -3.85
C ARG A 18 -8.89 -1.64 -3.86
N LEU A 19 -9.89 -1.57 -2.97
CA LEU A 19 -10.96 -2.56 -2.91
C LEU A 19 -11.78 -2.57 -4.20
N ILE A 20 -12.15 -1.40 -4.72
CA ILE A 20 -12.87 -1.27 -5.99
C ILE A 20 -12.06 -1.85 -7.15
N PHE A 21 -10.75 -1.58 -7.18
CA PHE A 21 -9.87 -2.15 -8.19
C PHE A 21 -9.87 -3.68 -8.14
N PHE A 22 -9.69 -4.27 -6.95
CA PHE A 22 -9.72 -5.73 -6.81
C PHE A 22 -11.05 -6.34 -7.24
N PHE A 23 -12.18 -5.72 -6.86
CA PHE A 23 -13.50 -6.14 -7.33
C PHE A 23 -13.58 -6.14 -8.87
N LYS A 24 -13.15 -5.06 -9.52
CA LYS A 24 -13.15 -4.96 -10.99
C LYS A 24 -12.27 -6.01 -11.66
N VAL A 25 -11.16 -6.39 -11.05
CA VAL A 25 -10.29 -7.46 -11.56
C VAL A 25 -10.99 -8.83 -11.44
N VAL A 26 -11.63 -9.11 -10.30
CA VAL A 26 -12.37 -10.36 -10.08
C VAL A 26 -13.55 -10.50 -11.04
N GLU A 27 -14.28 -9.41 -11.29
CA GLU A 27 -15.39 -9.36 -12.25
C GLU A 27 -14.93 -9.32 -13.72
N GLY A 28 -13.62 -9.30 -13.99
CA GLY A 28 -13.07 -9.23 -15.35
C GLY A 28 -13.34 -7.90 -16.08
N LEU A 29 -13.74 -6.86 -15.36
CA LEU A 29 -14.00 -5.52 -15.91
C LEU A 29 -12.70 -4.77 -16.24
N VAL A 30 -11.59 -5.17 -15.61
CA VAL A 30 -10.26 -4.60 -15.83
C VAL A 30 -9.26 -5.76 -15.89
N PRO A 31 -8.28 -5.73 -16.81
CA PRO A 31 -7.24 -6.76 -16.86
C PRO A 31 -6.49 -6.85 -15.54
N ALA A 32 -6.16 -8.07 -15.14
CA ALA A 32 -5.25 -8.29 -14.02
C ALA A 32 -3.89 -7.68 -14.35
N MET A 33 -3.49 -6.67 -13.59
CA MET A 33 -2.14 -6.12 -13.68
C MET A 33 -1.19 -6.92 -12.78
N PRO A 34 0.08 -7.07 -13.17
CA PRO A 34 1.07 -7.72 -12.33
C PRO A 34 1.18 -6.98 -10.99
N SER A 35 1.24 -7.74 -9.89
CA SER A 35 1.29 -7.19 -8.52
C SER A 35 2.43 -6.20 -8.30
N GLN A 36 3.53 -6.34 -9.06
CA GLN A 36 4.69 -5.47 -9.05
C GLN A 36 4.35 -4.00 -9.29
N ASP A 37 3.36 -3.73 -10.14
CA ASP A 37 2.95 -2.36 -10.50
C ASP A 37 2.03 -1.72 -9.45
N PHE A 38 1.45 -2.54 -8.57
CA PHE A 38 0.50 -2.12 -7.55
C PHE A 38 1.14 -1.96 -6.16
N LEU A 39 2.17 -2.76 -5.89
CA LEU A 39 3.00 -2.59 -4.72
C LEU A 39 3.75 -1.27 -4.87
N THR A 40 3.31 -0.25 -4.12
CA THR A 40 4.11 0.98 -3.97
C THR A 40 5.53 0.56 -3.68
N PRO A 41 6.53 0.99 -4.48
CA PRO A 41 7.90 0.66 -4.20
C PRO A 41 8.13 1.05 -2.75
N VAL A 42 8.48 0.06 -1.93
CA VAL A 42 8.92 0.32 -0.56
C VAL A 42 10.15 1.17 -0.77
N ARG A 43 10.00 2.49 -0.68
CA ARG A 43 11.10 3.45 -0.78
C ARG A 43 12.15 2.85 0.11
N GLN A 44 13.27 2.42 -0.47
CA GLN A 44 14.33 1.70 0.21
C GLN A 44 14.44 2.29 1.60
N SER A 45 13.89 1.56 2.57
CA SER A 45 13.64 2.14 3.88
C SER A 45 15.03 2.44 4.41
N LYS A 46 15.40 3.73 4.46
CA LYS A 46 16.65 4.19 5.10
C LYS A 46 16.70 3.79 6.58
N ARG A 47 15.63 3.19 7.10
CA ARG A 47 15.59 2.49 8.38
C ARG A 47 16.50 1.27 8.30
N ARG A 48 17.78 1.49 8.60
CA ARG A 48 18.70 0.42 9.00
C ARG A 48 18.14 -0.18 10.28
N ILE A 49 17.61 -1.40 10.20
CA ILE A 49 17.31 -2.19 11.40
C ILE A 49 18.69 -2.59 11.94
N PRO A 50 19.10 -2.14 13.15
CA PRO A 50 20.35 -2.61 13.73
C PRO A 50 20.23 -4.12 13.94
N LEU A 51 21.10 -4.89 13.29
CA LEU A 51 21.26 -6.30 13.59
C LEU A 51 21.85 -6.41 15.00
N ASN A 52 21.00 -6.56 16.02
CA ASN A 52 21.43 -6.98 17.34
C ASN A 52 21.84 -8.45 17.26
N ILE A 53 23.03 -8.70 16.74
CA ILE A 53 23.73 -9.97 16.87
C ILE A 53 24.20 -10.01 18.32
N SER A 54 23.32 -10.44 19.23
CA SER A 54 23.71 -10.81 20.58
C SER A 54 24.81 -11.86 20.46
N LYS A 55 25.99 -11.50 20.95
CA LYS A 55 27.20 -12.32 20.98
C LYS A 55 26.89 -13.68 21.61
N THR A 56 26.70 -14.71 20.80
CA THR A 56 26.85 -16.10 21.25
C THR A 56 28.34 -16.43 21.17
N SER A 57 29.08 -16.06 22.23
CA SER A 57 30.40 -16.62 22.49
C SER A 57 30.20 -18.11 22.82
N LYS A 58 30.88 -18.98 22.05
CA LYS A 58 31.24 -20.30 22.55
C LYS A 58 32.36 -20.18 23.57
#